data_AF-A0A167UMC2-F1
#
_entry.id   AF-A0A167UMC2-F1
#
_cell.length_a   1.000
_cell.length_b   1.000
_cell.length_c   1.000
_cell.angle_alpha   90.00
_cell.angle_beta   90.00
_cell.angle_gamma   90.00
#
_symmetry.space_group_name_H-M   'P 1'
#
loop_
_entity.id
_entity.type
_entity.pdbx_description
1 polymer ?
#
loop_
_entity_poly.entity_id
_entity_poly.type
_entity_poly.pdbx_seq_one_letter_code
_entity_poly.pdbx_strand_id
1 'polypeptide(L)'
;MISRVLFGFLTLSTVISSTANANVNNACYGSNVSSAPSADHRPVPWGTPSVHFSSLNGTITTCCDSLDEIRTALDDIDDQILDLLNRRAAYVREATRFKSSWASVNVPSRNEAVLKQAEQQAVHIGVPVTIAHAAMGAILNSSVPFEQCIFEAYNQ
;
A
#
# COMPACT_ATOMS: atom_id res chain seq x y z
N MET A 1 42.24 -40.95 -50.50
CA MET A 1 40.92 -40.72 -49.90
C MET A 1 41.01 -39.50 -49.01
N ILE A 2 40.22 -38.48 -49.35
CA ILE A 2 40.12 -37.18 -48.71
C ILE A 2 39.31 -37.36 -47.42
N SER A 3 39.81 -36.88 -46.27
CA SER A 3 38.93 -36.60 -45.14
C SER A 3 39.39 -35.33 -44.43
N ARG A 4 38.55 -34.30 -44.56
CA ARG A 4 38.64 -33.02 -43.87
C ARG A 4 38.13 -33.24 -42.45
N VAL A 5 38.89 -32.81 -41.44
CA VAL A 5 38.33 -32.54 -40.11
C VAL A 5 38.45 -31.05 -39.87
N LEU A 6 37.31 -30.37 -39.94
CA LEU A 6 37.11 -28.99 -39.52
C LEU A 6 37.40 -28.91 -38.01
N PHE A 7 38.40 -28.12 -37.62
CA PHE A 7 38.49 -27.61 -36.25
C PHE A 7 37.56 -26.39 -36.14
N GLY A 8 36.38 -26.61 -35.55
CA GLY A 8 35.46 -25.54 -35.19
C GLY A 8 36.04 -24.73 -34.04
N PHE A 9 36.30 -23.45 -34.28
CA PHE A 9 36.62 -22.48 -33.23
C PHE A 9 35.34 -22.20 -32.41
N LEU A 10 35.26 -22.75 -31.20
CA LEU A 10 34.29 -22.33 -30.19
C LEU A 10 34.74 -20.99 -29.62
N THR A 11 34.19 -19.89 -30.12
CA THR A 11 34.33 -18.57 -29.50
C THR A 11 33.51 -18.55 -28.22
N LEU A 12 34.19 -18.55 -27.07
CA LEU A 12 33.57 -18.41 -25.77
C LEU A 12 33.15 -16.94 -25.59
N SER A 13 31.90 -16.62 -25.93
CA SER A 13 31.30 -15.32 -25.65
C SER A 13 30.97 -15.22 -24.17
N THR A 14 31.86 -14.63 -23.36
CA THR A 14 31.49 -14.17 -22.01
C THR A 14 30.99 -12.74 -22.09
N VAL A 15 29.70 -12.58 -22.38
CA VAL A 15 28.95 -11.38 -22.03
C VAL A 15 28.65 -11.42 -20.53
N ILE A 16 29.52 -10.81 -19.72
CA ILE A 16 29.17 -10.45 -18.34
C ILE A 16 28.36 -9.16 -18.42
N SER A 17 27.05 -9.30 -18.62
CA SER A 17 26.11 -8.20 -18.40
C SER A 17 25.64 -8.25 -16.95
N SER A 18 26.43 -7.72 -16.01
CA SER A 18 25.99 -7.48 -14.64
C SER A 18 25.39 -6.08 -14.52
N THR A 19 24.16 -5.89 -15.01
CA THR A 19 23.32 -4.77 -14.60
C THR A 19 22.45 -5.19 -13.42
N ALA A 20 23.07 -5.41 -12.27
CA ALA A 20 22.35 -5.65 -11.02
C ALA A 20 22.28 -4.35 -10.21
N ASN A 21 21.38 -3.43 -10.58
CA ASN A 21 20.87 -2.43 -9.62
C ASN A 21 19.56 -1.75 -10.06
N ALA A 22 18.73 -2.42 -10.87
CA ALA A 22 17.39 -1.94 -11.18
C ALA A 22 16.36 -2.68 -10.30
N ASN A 23 16.01 -2.02 -9.20
CA ASN A 23 14.65 -1.95 -8.65
C ASN A 23 14.08 -3.16 -7.87
N VAL A 24 14.79 -3.61 -6.83
CA VAL A 24 14.19 -4.42 -5.73
C VAL A 24 12.95 -3.73 -5.15
N ASN A 25 12.92 -2.39 -5.17
CA ASN A 25 11.79 -1.60 -4.70
C ASN A 25 10.52 -1.73 -5.56
N ASN A 26 10.56 -2.19 -6.81
CA ASN A 26 9.34 -2.33 -7.64
C ASN A 26 8.69 -3.70 -7.47
N ALA A 27 9.46 -4.72 -7.10
CA ALA A 27 8.95 -6.07 -6.88
C ALA A 27 8.00 -6.17 -5.67
N CYS A 28 8.27 -5.42 -4.59
CA CYS A 28 7.47 -5.51 -3.37
C CYS A 28 6.23 -4.57 -3.33
N TYR A 29 5.97 -3.72 -4.35
CA TYR A 29 4.88 -2.73 -4.32
C TYR A 29 3.68 -3.02 -5.24
N GLY A 30 3.77 -3.98 -6.17
CA GLY A 30 2.64 -4.46 -6.98
C GLY A 30 2.08 -3.44 -7.98
N SER A 31 1.51 -3.92 -9.10
CA SER A 31 0.94 -3.04 -10.13
C SER A 31 -0.39 -3.56 -10.68
N ASN A 32 -1.37 -2.64 -10.69
CA ASN A 32 -2.53 -2.46 -11.58
C ASN A 32 -3.88 -2.40 -10.85
N VAL A 33 -4.52 -1.22 -10.92
CA VAL A 33 -5.94 -1.03 -10.61
C VAL A 33 -6.57 -0.28 -11.78
N SER A 34 -7.69 -0.79 -12.29
CA SER A 34 -8.51 -0.15 -13.33
C SER A 34 -9.54 0.78 -12.70
N SER A 35 -9.67 2.00 -13.24
CA SER A 35 -10.49 3.09 -12.70
C SER A 35 -11.61 3.52 -13.67
N ALA A 36 -12.66 2.69 -13.85
CA ALA A 36 -13.82 3.11 -14.64
C ALA A 36 -14.90 3.74 -13.73
N PRO A 37 -15.26 5.03 -13.91
CA PRO A 37 -16.27 5.69 -13.09
C PRO A 37 -17.70 5.20 -13.38
N SER A 38 -18.57 5.24 -12.35
CA SER A 38 -19.99 4.91 -12.43
C SER A 38 -20.81 6.06 -13.06
N ALA A 39 -21.80 5.74 -13.90
CA ALA A 39 -22.63 6.73 -14.61
C ALA A 39 -23.86 7.25 -13.83
N ASP A 40 -23.98 6.97 -12.54
CA ASP A 40 -25.15 7.39 -11.73
C ASP A 40 -25.08 8.87 -11.32
N HIS A 41 -26.12 9.64 -11.66
CA HIS A 41 -26.26 11.09 -11.46
C HIS A 41 -27.66 11.48 -10.93
N ARG A 42 -28.24 10.70 -9.99
CA ARG A 42 -29.56 11.00 -9.44
C ARG A 42 -29.56 12.25 -8.52
N PRO A 43 -30.58 13.14 -8.57
CA PRO A 43 -30.80 14.19 -7.57
C PRO A 43 -31.08 13.63 -6.16
N VAL A 44 -30.64 14.35 -5.12
CA VAL A 44 -30.78 13.94 -3.70
C VAL A 44 -32.26 13.68 -3.37
N PRO A 45 -32.67 12.46 -2.96
CA PRO A 45 -34.09 12.14 -2.84
C PRO A 45 -34.74 12.61 -1.51
N TRP A 46 -33.95 13.10 -0.55
CA TRP A 46 -34.43 13.64 0.72
C TRP A 46 -33.47 14.71 1.29
N GLY A 47 -34.03 15.81 1.79
CA GLY A 47 -33.29 16.85 2.51
C GLY A 47 -32.29 17.64 1.66
N THR A 48 -31.48 18.46 2.32
CA THR A 48 -30.30 19.12 1.75
C THR A 48 -29.04 18.33 2.11
N PRO A 49 -28.02 18.28 1.23
CA PRO A 49 -26.72 17.70 1.56
C PRO A 49 -26.18 18.23 2.89
N SER A 50 -25.80 17.32 3.79
CA SER A 50 -25.40 17.63 5.16
C SER A 50 -24.24 16.74 5.58
N VAL A 51 -23.23 16.61 4.71
CA VAL A 51 -21.96 16.03 5.16
C VAL A 51 -21.33 17.04 6.11
N HIS A 52 -21.39 16.74 7.41
CA HIS A 52 -20.67 17.48 8.43
C HIS A 52 -19.57 16.56 8.98
N PHE A 53 -18.35 16.70 8.49
CA PHE A 53 -17.19 16.15 9.18
C PHE A 53 -16.54 17.25 10.00
N SER A 54 -16.23 16.96 11.26
CA SER A 54 -15.33 17.81 12.02
C SER A 54 -13.94 17.65 11.42
N SER A 55 -13.46 18.65 10.69
CA SER A 55 -12.03 18.79 10.49
C SER A 55 -11.35 18.77 11.86
N LEU A 56 -10.17 18.16 11.97
CA LEU A 56 -9.35 18.17 13.19
C LEU A 56 -9.07 19.61 13.71
N ASN A 57 -9.36 20.64 12.91
CA ASN A 57 -9.26 22.06 13.24
C ASN A 57 -10.61 22.77 13.48
N GLY A 58 -11.73 22.05 13.59
CA GLY A 58 -13.04 22.62 13.94
C GLY A 58 -13.80 23.31 12.80
N THR A 59 -13.27 23.32 11.57
CA THR A 59 -13.99 23.84 10.40
C THR A 59 -15.07 22.84 9.97
N ILE A 60 -16.33 23.28 9.99
CA ILE A 60 -17.44 22.56 9.38
C ILE A 60 -17.40 22.87 7.88
N THR A 61 -16.98 21.92 7.07
CA THR A 61 -17.11 22.02 5.61
C THR A 61 -18.45 21.44 5.21
N THR A 62 -19.30 22.24 4.59
CA THR A 62 -20.54 21.76 3.95
C THR A 62 -20.23 21.41 2.50
N CYS A 63 -20.40 20.14 2.16
CA CYS A 63 -20.40 19.57 0.81
C CYS A 63 -21.55 18.54 0.80
N CYS A 64 -22.18 18.19 -0.32
CA CYS A 64 -21.94 18.50 -1.73
C CYS A 64 -23.29 18.50 -2.47
N ASP A 65 -23.44 19.20 -3.59
CA ASP A 65 -24.72 19.30 -4.30
C ASP A 65 -24.93 18.18 -5.35
N SER A 66 -23.91 17.36 -5.62
CA SER A 66 -23.98 16.24 -6.57
C SER A 66 -23.13 15.02 -6.15
N LEU A 67 -23.39 13.87 -6.77
CA LEU A 67 -22.56 12.66 -6.60
C LEU A 67 -21.14 12.85 -7.12
N ASP A 68 -20.94 13.67 -8.16
CA ASP A 68 -19.62 13.90 -8.74
C ASP A 68 -18.75 14.76 -7.82
N GLU A 69 -19.34 15.73 -7.11
CA GLU A 69 -18.64 16.47 -6.06
C GLU A 69 -18.29 15.58 -4.88
N ILE A 70 -19.18 14.65 -4.47
CA ILE A 70 -18.86 13.64 -3.44
C ILE A 70 -17.70 12.77 -3.89
N ARG A 71 -17.71 12.27 -5.13
CA ARG A 71 -16.62 11.44 -5.69
C ARG A 71 -15.30 12.21 -5.73
N THR A 72 -15.32 13.46 -6.18
CA THR A 72 -14.13 14.32 -6.18
C THR A 72 -13.57 14.50 -4.77
N ALA A 73 -14.43 14.75 -3.77
CA ALA A 73 -13.99 14.87 -2.39
C ALA A 73 -13.45 13.54 -1.81
N LEU A 74 -14.00 12.39 -2.24
CA LEU A 74 -13.49 11.07 -1.87
C LEU A 74 -12.14 10.77 -2.54
N ASP A 75 -11.98 11.10 -3.83
CA ASP A 75 -10.72 10.95 -4.56
C ASP A 75 -9.58 11.72 -3.85
N ASP A 76 -9.84 12.97 -3.43
CA ASP A 76 -8.89 13.78 -2.66
C ASP A 76 -8.53 13.15 -1.29
N ILE A 77 -9.48 12.48 -0.64
CA ILE A 77 -9.25 11.75 0.63
C ILE A 77 -8.45 10.48 0.36
N ASP A 78 -8.77 9.74 -0.69
CA ASP A 78 -8.11 8.51 -1.08
C ASP A 78 -6.63 8.78 -1.43
N ASP A 79 -6.33 9.88 -2.11
CA ASP A 79 -4.96 10.35 -2.35
C ASP A 79 -4.20 10.64 -1.04
N GLN A 80 -4.85 11.28 -0.07
CA GLN A 80 -4.27 11.51 1.26
C GLN A 80 -4.05 10.21 2.04
N ILE A 81 -4.97 9.24 1.93
CA ILE A 81 -4.81 7.91 2.51
C ILE A 81 -3.58 7.23 1.88
N LEU A 82 -3.41 7.30 0.57
CA LEU A 82 -2.25 6.74 -0.13
C LEU A 82 -0.93 7.39 0.31
N ASP A 83 -0.88 8.71 0.50
CA ASP A 83 0.31 9.39 1.06
C ASP A 83 0.64 8.87 2.47
N LEU A 84 -0.37 8.77 3.34
CA LEU A 84 -0.20 8.25 4.70
C LEU A 84 0.26 6.80 4.71
N LEU A 85 -0.28 5.97 3.82
CA LEU A 85 0.13 4.58 3.65
C LEU A 85 1.58 4.48 3.15
N ASN A 86 1.98 5.31 2.20
CA ASN A 86 3.36 5.37 1.71
C ASN A 86 4.33 5.75 2.85
N ARG A 87 4.01 6.79 3.63
CA ARG A 87 4.80 7.19 4.80
C ARG A 87 4.89 6.07 5.84
N ARG A 88 3.78 5.39 6.12
CA ARG A 88 3.75 4.25 7.03
C ARG A 88 4.61 3.09 6.50
N ALA A 89 4.51 2.77 5.21
CA ALA A 89 5.30 1.72 4.57
C ALA A 89 6.81 2.03 4.64
N ALA A 90 7.21 3.30 4.49
CA ALA A 90 8.60 3.72 4.66
C ALA A 90 9.13 3.42 6.09
N TYR A 91 8.34 3.71 7.13
CA TYR A 91 8.71 3.35 8.51
C TYR A 91 8.75 1.84 8.74
N VAL A 92 7.81 1.09 8.16
CA VAL A 92 7.77 -0.37 8.23
C VAL A 92 9.01 -0.98 7.57
N ARG A 93 9.40 -0.48 6.39
CA ARG A 93 10.65 -0.84 5.71
C ARG A 93 11.88 -0.55 6.58
N GLU A 94 11.95 0.63 7.19
CA GLU A 94 13.06 0.99 8.08
C GLU A 94 13.08 0.11 9.33
N ALA A 95 11.91 -0.25 9.88
CA ALA A 95 11.81 -1.16 11.02
C ALA A 95 12.41 -2.54 10.71
N THR A 96 12.28 -3.02 9.47
CA THR A 96 12.87 -4.30 9.04
C THR A 96 14.40 -4.33 9.25
N ARG A 97 15.11 -3.20 9.14
CA ARG A 97 16.56 -3.12 9.38
C ARG A 97 16.97 -3.51 10.80
N PHE A 98 16.07 -3.39 11.77
CA PHE A 98 16.33 -3.70 13.18
C PHE A 98 15.92 -5.13 13.59
N LYS A 99 15.37 -5.91 12.66
CA LYS A 99 14.90 -7.26 12.93
C LYS A 99 16.05 -8.25 12.75
N SER A 100 16.31 -9.08 13.74
CA SER A 100 17.46 -9.99 13.77
C SER A 100 17.21 -11.34 13.10
N SER A 101 15.94 -11.68 12.85
CA SER A 101 15.54 -12.97 12.30
C SER A 101 14.21 -12.86 11.55
N TRP A 102 13.96 -13.82 10.65
CA TRP A 102 12.69 -13.90 9.94
C TRP A 102 11.49 -14.01 10.91
N ALA A 103 11.65 -14.74 12.01
CA ALA A 103 10.63 -14.85 13.05
C ALA A 103 10.32 -13.52 13.74
N SER A 104 11.29 -12.61 13.84
CA SER A 104 11.07 -11.26 14.40
C SER A 104 10.32 -10.32 13.44
N VAL A 105 10.06 -10.73 12.20
CA VAL A 105 9.27 -9.97 11.21
C VAL A 105 7.81 -9.90 11.59
N ASN A 106 7.20 -11.01 11.98
CA ASN A 106 5.82 -11.00 12.46
C ASN A 106 5.79 -11.07 13.99
N VAL A 107 5.25 -10.03 14.63
CA VAL A 107 5.05 -9.98 16.09
C VAL A 107 3.55 -9.89 16.36
N PRO A 108 2.83 -11.02 16.53
CA PRO A 108 1.37 -11.03 16.65
C PRO A 108 0.82 -10.14 17.76
N SER A 109 1.46 -10.13 18.93
CA SER A 109 1.06 -9.29 20.07
C SER A 109 1.13 -7.79 19.75
N ARG A 110 2.11 -7.37 18.96
CA ARG A 110 2.20 -5.97 18.51
C ARG A 110 1.09 -5.65 17.51
N ASN A 111 0.75 -6.58 16.61
CA ASN A 111 -0.33 -6.38 15.64
C ASN A 111 -1.68 -6.22 16.34
N GLU A 112 -1.95 -7.06 17.33
CA GLU A 112 -3.14 -6.96 18.19
C GLU A 112 -3.18 -5.62 18.93
N ALA A 113 -2.06 -5.16 19.50
CA ALA A 113 -1.99 -3.87 20.18
C ALA A 113 -2.35 -2.69 19.26
N VAL A 114 -1.89 -2.70 18.01
CA VAL A 114 -2.24 -1.66 17.03
C VAL A 114 -3.70 -1.71 16.60
N LEU A 115 -4.26 -2.91 16.48
CA LEU A 115 -5.67 -3.07 16.16
C LEU A 115 -6.56 -2.50 17.27
N LYS A 116 -6.26 -2.85 18.51
CA LYS A 116 -6.94 -2.33 19.70
C LYS A 116 -6.81 -0.81 19.80
N GLN A 117 -5.63 -0.26 19.51
CA GLN A 117 -5.44 1.19 19.48
C GLN A 117 -6.29 1.85 18.39
N ALA A 118 -6.38 1.26 17.20
CA ALA A 118 -7.23 1.78 16.13
C ALA A 118 -8.71 1.80 16.53
N GLU A 119 -9.21 0.72 17.16
CA GLU A 119 -10.58 0.65 17.68
C GLU A 119 -10.87 1.74 18.74
N GLN A 120 -9.93 1.93 19.67
CA GLN A 120 -10.04 2.96 20.72
C GLN A 120 -10.04 4.38 20.12
N GLN A 121 -9.15 4.65 19.17
CA GLN A 121 -9.08 5.95 18.51
C GLN A 121 -10.32 6.21 17.67
N ALA A 122 -10.87 5.20 17.00
CA ALA A 122 -12.08 5.31 16.20
C ALA A 122 -13.26 5.85 17.01
N VAL A 123 -13.44 5.35 18.25
CA VAL A 123 -14.46 5.87 19.18
C VAL A 123 -14.23 7.35 19.50
N HIS A 124 -12.98 7.76 19.71
CA HIS A 124 -12.66 9.14 20.07
C HIS A 124 -12.90 10.14 18.92
N ILE A 125 -12.58 9.73 17.69
CA ILE A 125 -12.66 10.60 16.51
C ILE A 125 -13.95 10.44 15.71
N GLY A 126 -14.87 9.57 16.13
CA GLY A 126 -16.17 9.36 15.49
C GLY A 126 -16.14 8.50 14.22
N VAL A 127 -15.08 7.72 14.00
CA VAL A 127 -15.03 6.74 12.91
C VAL A 127 -15.71 5.45 13.37
N PRO A 128 -16.55 4.80 12.53
CA PRO A 128 -17.10 3.49 12.88
C PRO A 128 -15.99 2.48 13.20
N VAL A 129 -16.05 1.88 14.39
CA VAL A 129 -15.03 0.92 14.87
C VAL A 129 -14.82 -0.23 13.89
N THR A 130 -15.89 -0.69 13.24
CA THR A 130 -15.83 -1.73 12.20
C THR A 130 -14.96 -1.32 11.00
N ILE A 131 -15.04 -0.06 10.56
CA ILE A 131 -14.20 0.47 9.48
C ILE A 131 -12.74 0.57 9.93
N ALA A 132 -12.49 1.13 11.11
CA ALA A 132 -11.14 1.28 11.63
C ALA A 132 -10.43 -0.06 11.83
N HIS A 133 -11.14 -1.04 12.40
CA HIS A 133 -10.65 -2.41 12.56
C HIS A 133 -10.33 -3.03 11.20
N ALA A 134 -11.26 -3.00 10.26
CA ALA A 134 -11.05 -3.61 8.94
C ALA A 134 -9.87 -2.96 8.18
N ALA A 135 -9.80 -1.62 8.15
CA ALA A 135 -8.73 -0.89 7.49
C ALA A 135 -7.36 -1.20 8.10
N MET A 136 -7.23 -1.09 9.43
CA MET A 136 -5.95 -1.36 10.10
C MET A 136 -5.55 -2.84 10.00
N GLY A 137 -6.53 -3.76 10.07
CA GLY A 137 -6.31 -5.18 9.85
C GLY A 137 -5.74 -5.48 8.47
N ALA A 138 -6.33 -4.91 7.41
CA ALA A 138 -5.82 -5.05 6.05
C ALA A 138 -4.39 -4.50 5.92
N ILE A 139 -4.15 -3.30 6.45
CA ILE A 139 -2.82 -2.68 6.44
C ILE A 139 -1.79 -3.59 7.13
N LEU A 140 -2.10 -4.15 8.30
CA LEU A 140 -1.19 -5.06 9.01
C LEU A 140 -0.94 -6.35 8.23
N ASN A 141 -2.00 -6.96 7.70
CA ASN A 141 -1.93 -8.18 6.90
C ASN A 141 -1.10 -8.00 5.63
N SER A 142 -1.09 -6.82 5.03
CA SER A 142 -0.22 -6.48 3.90
C SER A 142 1.19 -6.04 4.31
N SER A 143 1.36 -5.46 5.51
CA SER A 143 2.68 -5.01 5.99
C SER A 143 3.62 -6.17 6.28
N VAL A 144 3.13 -7.25 6.92
CA VAL A 144 3.97 -8.41 7.25
C VAL A 144 4.63 -9.04 6.02
N PRO A 145 3.92 -9.41 4.95
CA PRO A 145 4.55 -9.97 3.74
C PRO A 145 5.45 -8.95 3.03
N PHE A 146 5.13 -7.66 3.07
CA PHE A 146 6.01 -6.60 2.57
C PHE A 146 7.34 -6.58 3.34
N GLU A 147 7.32 -6.65 4.67
CA GLU A 147 8.52 -6.73 5.48
C GLU A 147 9.31 -8.03 5.27
N GLN A 148 8.63 -9.16 5.07
CA GLN A 148 9.28 -10.44 4.74
C GLN A 148 10.00 -10.35 3.39
N CYS A 149 9.37 -9.78 2.35
CA CYS A 149 9.99 -9.48 1.05
C CYS A 149 11.29 -8.69 1.22
N ILE A 150 11.24 -7.62 2.03
CA ILE A 150 12.41 -6.77 2.31
C ILE A 150 13.49 -7.54 3.07
N PHE A 151 13.12 -8.26 4.14
CA PHE A 151 14.06 -9.01 4.96
C PHE A 151 14.81 -10.08 4.15
N GLU A 152 14.10 -10.79 3.29
CA GLU A 152 14.67 -11.80 2.39
C GLU A 152 15.56 -11.17 1.31
N ALA A 153 15.21 -10.00 0.79
CA ALA A 153 16.04 -9.29 -0.20
C ALA A 153 17.39 -8.81 0.37
N TYR A 154 17.47 -8.52 1.67
CA TYR A 154 18.71 -8.06 2.33
C TYR A 154 19.56 -9.17 2.96
N ASN A 155 19.02 -10.38 3.12
CA ASN A 155 19.71 -11.53 3.72
C ASN A 155 20.11 -12.62 2.71
N GLN A 156 20.07 -12.30 1.42
CA GLN A 156 20.76 -13.06 0.36
C GLN A 156 22.26 -12.77 0.39
#